data_AF-A0A3D0JKZ8-F1
#
_entry.id   AF-A0A3D0JKZ8-F1
#
_cell.length_a   1.000
_cell.length_b   1.000
_cell.length_c   1.000
_cell.angle_alpha   90.00
_cell.angle_beta   90.00
_cell.angle_gamma   90.00
#
_symmetry.space_group_name_H-M   'P 1'
#
loop_
_entity.id
_entity.type
_entity.pdbx_description
1 polymer ?
#
loop_
_entity_poly.entity_id
_entity_poly.type
_entity_poly.pdbx_seq_one_letter_code
_entity_poly.pdbx_strand_id
1 'polypeptide(L)' 'GTFQTRDGLINIAANQDRQWEQLVAVLHAPALKEDIRYQSREHRKANRHALKADLEAILSRRSTDEWMTVFQAANI' A
#
# COMPACT_ATOMS: atom_id res chain seq x y z
N GLY A 1 2.75 6.30 -4.97
CA GLY A 1 2.12 6.71 -6.25
C GLY A 1 0.63 6.78 -6.07
N THR A 2 -0.09 6.87 -7.18
CA THR A 2 -1.56 6.92 -7.21
C THR A 2 -2.15 5.53 -7.41
N PHE A 3 -3.08 5.15 -6.53
CA PHE A 3 -3.70 3.82 -6.46
C PHE A 3 -5.23 3.92 -6.47
N GLN A 4 -5.87 2.98 -7.15
CA GLN A 4 -7.31 2.80 -7.16
C GLN A 4 -7.83 2.27 -5.81
N THR A 5 -8.90 2.88 -5.31
CA THR A 5 -9.76 2.38 -4.23
C THR A 5 -11.08 1.88 -4.83
N ARG A 6 -12.09 1.59 -4.00
CA ARG A 6 -13.40 1.14 -4.51
C ARG A 6 -14.11 2.18 -5.38
N ASP A 7 -13.96 3.46 -5.06
CA ASP A 7 -14.74 4.55 -5.63
C ASP A 7 -13.90 5.76 -6.06
N GLY A 8 -12.57 5.66 -6.01
CA GLY A 8 -11.70 6.77 -6.33
C GLY A 8 -10.21 6.42 -6.33
N LEU A 9 -9.41 7.44 -6.00
CA LEU A 9 -7.95 7.39 -6.06
C LEU A 9 -7.34 7.91 -4.77
N ILE A 10 -6.27 7.27 -4.29
CA ILE A 10 -5.43 7.76 -3.19
C ILE A 10 -3.97 7.85 -3.62
N ASN A 11 -3.28 8.89 -3.17
CA ASN A 11 -1.83 9.02 -3.27
C ASN A 11 -1.17 8.48 -2.00
N ILE A 12 -0.33 7.46 -2.14
CA ILE A 12 0.43 6.87 -1.03
C ILE A 12 1.93 7.05 -1.28
N ALA A 13 2.65 7.64 -0.32
CA ALA A 13 4.09 7.94 -0.42
C ALA A 13 4.93 7.10 0.55
N ALA A 14 4.98 5.77 0.33
CA ALA A 14 5.73 4.83 1.15
C ALA A 14 7.08 4.42 0.50
N ASN A 15 8.02 5.36 0.38
CA ASN A 15 9.27 5.17 -0.36
C ASN A 15 10.43 4.62 0.50
N GLN A 16 10.31 4.72 1.82
CA GLN A 16 11.28 4.22 2.80
C GLN A 16 10.78 2.94 3.46
N ASP A 17 11.68 2.09 3.97
CA ASP A 17 11.29 0.83 4.62
C ASP A 17 10.36 1.06 5.80
N ARG A 18 10.62 2.05 6.67
CA ARG A 18 9.71 2.37 7.78
C ARG A 18 8.27 2.66 7.32
N GLN A 19 8.12 3.39 6.21
CA GLN A 19 6.80 3.78 5.68
C GLN A 19 6.13 2.57 5.02
N TRP A 20 6.91 1.71 4.36
CA TRP A 20 6.42 0.45 3.82
C TRP A 20 5.88 -0.46 4.93
N GLU A 21 6.61 -0.59 6.04
CA GLU A 21 6.16 -1.39 7.18
C GLU A 21 4.88 -0.84 7.82
N GLN A 22 4.80 0.48 8.01
CA GLN A 22 3.60 1.16 8.50
C GLN A 22 2.41 0.93 7.54
N LEU A 23 2.62 1.11 6.24
CA LEU A 23 1.58 0.89 5.24
C LEU A 23 1.05 -0.54 5.29
N VAL A 24 1.93 -1.55 5.29
CA VAL A 24 1.51 -2.95 5.34
C VAL A 24 0.76 -3.29 6.62
N ALA A 25 1.19 -2.72 7.76
CA ALA A 25 0.49 -2.88 9.03
C ALA A 25 -0.94 -2.32 8.97
N VAL A 26 -1.10 -1.10 8.43
CA VAL A 26 -2.41 -0.43 8.28
C VAL A 26 -3.33 -1.16 7.30
N LEU A 27 -2.76 -1.72 6.23
CA LEU A 27 -3.50 -2.53 5.27
C LEU A 27 -3.84 -3.93 5.78
N HIS A 28 -3.32 -4.33 6.96
CA HIS A 28 -3.42 -5.68 7.51
C HIS A 28 -2.99 -6.76 6.50
N ALA A 29 -1.89 -6.51 5.78
CA ALA A 29 -1.47 -7.33 4.63
C ALA A 29 -0.08 -7.96 4.83
N PRO A 30 0.15 -8.78 5.88
CA PRO A 30 1.47 -9.33 6.19
C PRO A 30 2.08 -10.15 5.03
N ALA A 31 1.23 -10.77 4.21
CA ALA A 31 1.65 -11.47 2.99
C ALA A 31 2.47 -10.60 2.03
N LEU A 32 2.26 -9.28 2.00
CA LEU A 32 3.08 -8.36 1.20
C LEU A 32 4.52 -8.24 1.72
N LYS A 33 4.78 -8.43 3.02
CA LYS A 33 6.16 -8.44 3.56
C LYS A 33 6.86 -9.77 3.30
N GLU A 34 6.09 -10.86 3.27
CA GLU A 34 6.61 -12.22 3.04
C GLU A 34 6.96 -12.43 1.56
N ASP A 35 6.28 -11.74 0.65
CA ASP A 35 6.53 -11.81 -0.78
C ASP A 35 7.94 -11.34 -1.14
N ILE A 36 8.74 -12.24 -1.72
CA ILE A 36 10.12 -12.00 -2.16
C ILE A 36 10.25 -10.81 -3.12
N ARG A 37 9.19 -10.50 -3.87
CA ARG A 37 9.11 -9.34 -4.77
C ARG A 37 9.15 -8.00 -4.04
N TYR A 38 8.86 -7.96 -2.73
CA TYR A 38 8.68 -6.72 -1.96
C TYR A 38 9.56 -6.59 -0.70
N GLN A 39 10.40 -7.59 -0.43
CA GLN A 39 11.25 -7.64 0.77
C GLN A 39 12.23 -6.46 0.90
N SER A 40 12.71 -5.90 -0.21
CA SER A 40 13.61 -4.75 -0.21
C SER A 40 13.05 -3.58 -1.02
N ARG A 41 13.52 -2.36 -0.73
CA ARG A 41 13.17 -1.17 -1.52
C ARG A 41 13.47 -1.35 -3.01
N GLU A 42 14.61 -1.93 -3.34
CA GLU A 42 14.99 -2.16 -4.74
C GLU A 42 14.10 -3.20 -5.41
N HIS A 43 13.71 -4.26 -4.69
CA HIS A 43 12.73 -5.23 -5.20
C HIS A 43 11.36 -4.58 -5.43
N ARG A 44 10.87 -3.74 -4.49
CA ARG A 44 9.61 -3.00 -4.68
C ARG A 44 9.66 -2.06 -5.89
N LYS A 45 10.79 -1.41 -6.12
CA LYS A 45 11.01 -0.54 -7.29
C LYS A 45 11.03 -1.34 -8.60
N ALA A 46 11.75 -2.46 -8.63
CA ALA A 46 11.80 -3.35 -9.78
C ALA A 46 10.42 -3.94 -10.11
N ASN A 47 9.64 -4.28 -9.08
CA ASN A 47 8.33 -4.90 -9.19
C ASN A 47 7.17 -3.91 -9.04
N ARG A 48 7.38 -2.60 -9.29
CA ARG A 48 6.40 -1.53 -9.00
C ARG A 48 5.00 -1.76 -9.58
N HIS A 49 4.92 -2.38 -10.76
CA HIS A 49 3.64 -2.65 -11.44
C HIS A 49 2.88 -3.79 -10.77
N ALA A 50 3.59 -4.87 -10.41
CA ALA A 50 3.01 -5.96 -9.63
C ALA A 50 2.61 -5.48 -8.23
N LEU A 51 3.48 -4.71 -7.57
CA LEU A 51 3.17 -4.11 -6.27
C LEU A 51 1.93 -3.21 -6.34
N LYS A 52 1.80 -2.43 -7.42
CA LYS A 52 0.63 -1.59 -7.63
C LYS A 52 -0.64 -2.42 -7.74
N ALA A 53 -0.65 -3.48 -8.55
CA ALA A 53 -1.79 -4.36 -8.69
C ALA A 53 -2.19 -5.01 -7.34
N ASP A 54 -1.21 -5.50 -6.57
CA ASP A 54 -1.47 -6.15 -5.30
C ASP A 54 -2.00 -5.16 -4.24
N LEU A 55 -1.49 -3.92 -4.22
CA LEU A 55 -2.02 -2.86 -3.37
C LEU A 55 -3.44 -2.47 -3.79
N GLU A 56 -3.73 -2.30 -5.08
CA GLU A 56 -5.07 -1.96 -5.57
C GLU A 56 -6.09 -3.08 -5.31
N ALA A 57 -5.67 -4.34 -5.29
CA ALA A 57 -6.54 -5.47 -4.91
C ALA A 57 -6.97 -5.42 -3.42
N ILE A 58 -6.17 -4.79 -2.56
CA ILE A 58 -6.52 -4.55 -1.15
C ILE A 58 -7.33 -3.26 -1.02
N LEU A 59 -6.86 -2.19 -1.66
CA LEU A 59 -7.45 -0.86 -1.56
C LEU A 59 -8.86 -0.79 -2.17
N SER A 60 -9.15 -1.61 -3.18
CA SER A 60 -10.50 -1.71 -3.78
C SER A 60 -11.57 -2.30 -2.84
N ARG A 61 -11.19 -2.83 -1.66
CA ARG A 61 -12.13 -3.39 -0.68
C ARG A 61 -12.88 -2.33 0.14
N ARG A 62 -12.40 -1.09 0.17
CA ARG A 62 -12.98 0.03 0.93
C ARG A 62 -13.04 1.29 0.07
N SER A 63 -13.92 2.22 0.43
CA SER A 63 -13.98 3.54 -0.21
C SER A 63 -12.71 4.34 0.05
N THR A 64 -12.54 5.39 -0.74
CA THR A 64 -11.52 6.42 -0.55
C THR A 64 -11.63 7.00 0.87
N ASP A 65 -12.82 7.41 1.31
CA ASP A 65 -13.03 8.01 2.62
C ASP A 65 -12.72 7.06 3.80
N GLU A 66 -13.07 5.78 3.66
CA GLU A 66 -12.73 4.75 4.66
C GLU A 66 -11.20 4.62 4.79
N TRP A 67 -10.47 4.61 3.68
CA TRP A 67 -9.00 4.57 3.70
C TRP A 67 -8.37 5.85 4.21
N MET A 68 -8.90 7.02 3.85
CA MET A 68 -8.40 8.31 4.35
C MET A 68 -8.50 8.38 5.87
N THR A 69 -9.62 7.93 6.44
CA THR A 69 -9.82 7.87 7.90
C THR A 69 -8.76 6.97 8.57
N VAL A 70 -8.51 5.79 7.97
CA VAL A 70 -7.55 4.81 8.48
C VAL A 70 -6.11 5.29 8.35
N PHE A 71 -5.72 5.88 7.21
CA PHE A 71 -4.37 6.42 7.01
C PHE A 71 -4.10 7.63 7.91
N GLN A 72 -5.07 8.53 8.07
CA GLN A 72 -4.93 9.68 8.96
C GLN A 72 -4.76 9.26 10.43
N ALA A 73 -5.52 8.28 10.89
CA ALA A 73 -5.38 7.72 12.24
C ALA A 73 -4.01 7.06 12.47
N ALA A 74 -3.40 6.50 11.41
CA ALA A 74 -2.08 5.88 11.46
C ALA A 74 -0.92 6.83 11.12
N ASN A 75 -1.22 8.10 10.81
CA ASN A 75 -0.26 9.13 10.44
C ASN A 75 0.59 8.76 9.19
N ILE A 76 -0.09 8.24 8.16
CA ILE A 76 0.45 7.86 6.84
C ILE A 76 0.01 8.85 5.75
#